data_AF-A0A3E0ELF0-F1
#
_entry.id   AF-A0A3E0ELF0-F1
#
_cell.length_a   1.000
_cell.length_b   1.000
_cell.length_c   1.000
_cell.angle_alpha   90.00
_cell.angle_beta   90.00
_cell.angle_gamma   90.00
#
_symmetry.space_group_name_H-M   'P 1'
#
loop_
_entity.id
_entity.type
_entity.pdbx_description
1 polymer ?
#
loop_
_entity_poly.entity_id
_entity_poly.type
_entity_poly.pdbx_seq_one_letter_code
_entity_poly.pdbx_strand_id
1 'polypeptide(L)'
;MRIFDFLKRKNNCQDNISESEAEFEMHSAKPLFSYLSLKLENAVTYEDLFNLCFALFCTLDILPENLKTLKLSKEVLAMTFAKLARERKIINFNTNKSIELMFNDISDEKHWIEQIKVHMIANKWPNKESARILLERS
;
A
#
# COMPACT_ATOMS: atom_id res chain seq x y z
N MET A 1 1.39 -11.40 16.01
CA MET A 1 2.26 -10.22 16.26
C MET A 1 1.62 -9.06 15.51
N ARG A 2 1.22 -7.97 16.20
CA ARG A 2 0.42 -6.89 15.57
C ARG A 2 1.37 -5.83 15.00
N ILE A 3 0.99 -5.16 13.90
CA ILE A 3 1.75 -4.06 13.28
C ILE A 3 2.14 -2.96 14.29
N PHE A 4 1.34 -2.76 15.34
CA PHE A 4 1.63 -1.83 16.43
C PHE A 4 2.91 -2.16 17.21
N ASP A 5 3.30 -3.43 17.31
CA ASP A 5 4.54 -3.82 18.00
C ASP A 5 5.78 -3.34 17.26
N PHE A 6 5.66 -3.10 15.94
CA PHE A 6 6.74 -2.59 15.09
C PHE A 6 6.89 -1.06 15.21
N LEU A 7 5.79 -0.34 15.37
CA LEU A 7 5.79 1.13 15.48
C LEU A 7 6.49 1.61 16.76
N LYS A 8 6.44 0.83 17.85
CA LYS A 8 7.10 1.21 19.11
C LYS A 8 8.64 1.13 19.04
N ARG A 9 9.20 0.36 18.09
CA ARG A 9 10.66 0.25 17.90
C ARG A 9 11.27 1.34 17.02
N LYS A 10 10.47 2.07 16.23
CA LYS A 10 10.97 3.00 15.18
C LYS A 10 11.21 4.45 15.66
N ASN A 11 10.89 4.79 16.92
CA ASN A 11 11.08 6.15 17.44
C ASN A 11 12.48 6.43 18.00
N ASN A 12 13.46 5.54 17.79
CA ASN A 12 14.81 5.72 18.30
C ASN A 12 15.84 5.10 17.35
N CYS A 13 16.14 5.77 16.23
CA CYS A 13 17.48 5.80 15.61
C CYS A 13 17.46 6.56 14.28
N GLN A 14 18.41 7.47 14.17
CA GLN A 14 18.82 8.19 12.96
C GLN A 14 19.32 7.24 11.87
N ASP A 15 18.95 7.60 10.63
CA ASP A 15 19.61 7.37 9.34
C ASP A 15 20.77 6.36 9.31
N ASN A 16 20.46 5.15 8.84
CA ASN A 16 21.33 4.27 8.04
C ASN A 16 20.47 3.09 7.57
N ILE A 17 19.77 3.25 6.44
CA ILE A 17 19.13 2.12 5.76
C ILE A 17 20.27 1.22 5.26
N SER A 18 20.42 0.07 5.90
CA SER A 18 21.39 -0.95 5.50
C SER A 18 21.05 -1.42 4.08
N GLU A 19 22.03 -1.63 3.20
CA GLU A 19 21.83 -2.18 1.85
C GLU A 19 20.98 -3.47 1.87
N SER A 20 21.10 -4.25 2.95
CA SER A 20 20.30 -5.46 3.17
C SER A 20 18.80 -5.23 3.39
N GLU A 21 18.38 -4.05 3.85
CA GLU A 21 16.97 -3.70 4.04
C GLU A 21 16.32 -3.33 2.70
N ALA A 22 17.01 -2.54 1.87
CA ALA A 22 16.53 -2.17 0.54
C ALA A 22 16.42 -3.38 -0.40
N GLU A 23 17.40 -4.29 -0.39
CA GLU A 23 17.33 -5.54 -1.14
C GLU A 23 16.15 -6.42 -0.69
N PHE A 24 15.92 -6.48 0.63
CA PHE A 24 14.82 -7.24 1.21
C PHE A 24 13.45 -6.69 0.82
N GLU A 25 13.29 -5.36 0.87
CA GLU A 25 12.06 -4.69 0.45
C GLU A 25 11.77 -4.96 -1.03
N MET A 26 12.80 -4.94 -1.88
CA MET A 26 12.66 -5.29 -3.29
C MET A 26 12.26 -6.76 -3.50
N HIS A 27 12.78 -7.68 -2.66
CA HIS A 27 12.44 -9.10 -2.71
C HIS A 27 10.98 -9.38 -2.35
N SER A 28 10.38 -8.61 -1.43
CA SER A 28 8.98 -8.78 -1.03
C SER A 28 8.00 -8.01 -1.94
N ALA A 29 8.42 -6.85 -2.46
CA ALA A 29 7.59 -6.05 -3.36
C ALA A 29 7.37 -6.74 -4.72
N LYS A 30 8.39 -7.42 -5.25
CA LYS A 30 8.30 -8.10 -6.56
C LYS A 30 7.19 -9.16 -6.64
N PRO A 31 7.10 -10.16 -5.74
CA PRO A 31 6.03 -11.16 -5.79
C PRO A 31 4.65 -10.56 -5.54
N LEU A 32 4.54 -9.58 -4.63
CA LEU A 32 3.27 -8.87 -4.41
C LEU A 32 2.84 -8.11 -5.67
N PHE A 33 3.76 -7.37 -6.28
CA PHE A 33 3.52 -6.63 -7.51
C PHE A 33 3.09 -7.54 -8.66
N SER A 34 3.78 -8.67 -8.86
CA SER A 34 3.43 -9.66 -9.89
C SER A 34 2.03 -10.22 -9.67
N TYR A 35 1.68 -10.58 -8.43
CA TYR A 35 0.35 -11.06 -8.09
C TYR A 35 -0.73 -10.01 -8.36
N LEU A 36 -0.54 -8.79 -7.83
CA LEU A 36 -1.53 -7.72 -7.99
C LEU A 36 -1.65 -7.28 -9.44
N SER A 37 -0.56 -7.25 -10.20
CA SER A 37 -0.62 -6.93 -11.63
C SER A 37 -1.48 -7.91 -12.42
N LEU A 38 -1.42 -9.21 -12.11
CA LEU A 38 -2.29 -10.22 -12.72
C LEU A 38 -3.73 -10.10 -12.22
N LYS A 39 -3.94 -9.83 -10.93
CA LYS A 39 -5.28 -9.71 -10.34
C LYS A 39 -5.99 -8.39 -10.65
N LEU A 40 -5.30 -7.38 -11.13
CA LEU A 40 -5.89 -6.07 -11.41
C LEU A 40 -5.87 -5.78 -12.92
N GLU A 41 -6.14 -6.82 -13.73
CA GLU A 41 -6.17 -6.71 -15.20
C GLU A 41 -7.30 -5.81 -15.74
N ASN A 42 -8.40 -5.68 -15.00
CA ASN A 42 -9.51 -4.79 -15.34
C ASN A 42 -9.19 -3.31 -15.00
N ALA A 43 -9.99 -2.38 -15.52
CA ALA A 43 -9.87 -0.97 -15.15
C ALA A 43 -10.17 -0.80 -13.66
N VAL A 44 -9.13 -0.52 -12.86
CA VAL A 44 -9.21 -0.26 -11.42
C VAL A 44 -9.13 1.24 -11.18
N THR A 45 -10.03 1.78 -10.36
CA THR A 45 -9.98 3.21 -10.00
C THR A 45 -8.93 3.48 -8.92
N TYR A 46 -8.61 4.75 -8.70
CA TYR A 46 -7.76 5.14 -7.57
C TYR A 46 -8.37 4.69 -6.23
N GLU A 47 -9.68 4.83 -6.05
CA GLU A 47 -10.38 4.50 -4.81
C GLU A 47 -10.31 3.00 -4.52
N ASP A 48 -10.48 2.16 -5.53
CA ASP A 48 -10.33 0.70 -5.40
C ASP A 48 -8.91 0.33 -4.98
N LEU A 49 -7.93 0.95 -5.64
CA LEU A 49 -6.51 0.70 -5.37
C LEU A 49 -6.10 1.21 -3.97
N PHE A 50 -6.60 2.38 -3.55
CA PHE A 50 -6.40 2.93 -2.22
C PHE A 50 -7.06 2.08 -1.14
N ASN A 51 -8.31 1.67 -1.34
CA ASN A 51 -9.00 0.79 -0.41
C ASN A 51 -8.25 -0.54 -0.23
N LEU A 52 -7.71 -1.10 -1.33
CA LEU A 52 -6.90 -2.32 -1.28
C LEU A 52 -5.57 -2.08 -0.55
N CYS A 53 -4.83 -1.01 -0.86
CA CYS A 53 -3.58 -0.67 -0.17
C CYS A 53 -3.80 -0.53 1.34
N PHE A 54 -4.86 0.18 1.72
CA PHE A 54 -5.19 0.42 3.12
C PHE A 54 -5.67 -0.86 3.82
N ALA A 55 -6.46 -1.71 3.15
CA ALA A 55 -6.83 -3.02 3.68
C ALA A 55 -5.58 -3.87 3.97
N LEU A 56 -4.62 -3.92 3.05
CA LEU A 56 -3.36 -4.66 3.21
C LEU A 56 -2.44 -4.07 4.29
N PHE A 57 -2.49 -2.74 4.49
CA PHE A 57 -1.81 -2.10 5.60
C PHE A 57 -2.40 -2.55 6.95
N CYS A 58 -3.71 -2.83 7.01
CA CYS A 58 -4.36 -3.27 8.24
C CYS A 58 -4.25 -4.79 8.48
N THR A 59 -4.35 -5.59 7.42
CA THR A 59 -4.44 -7.05 7.52
C THR A 59 -3.97 -7.73 6.22
N LEU A 60 -3.27 -8.86 6.38
CA LEU A 60 -2.85 -9.69 5.25
C LEU A 60 -3.81 -10.84 4.97
N ASP A 61 -4.91 -10.98 5.72
CA ASP A 61 -5.80 -12.15 5.63
C ASP A 61 -6.48 -12.29 4.26
N ILE A 62 -6.59 -11.19 3.50
CA ILE A 62 -7.18 -11.15 2.16
C ILE A 62 -6.22 -11.60 1.06
N LEU A 63 -4.93 -11.76 1.37
CA LEU A 63 -3.96 -12.31 0.43
C LEU A 63 -4.00 -13.84 0.43
N PRO A 64 -3.54 -14.51 -0.64
CA PRO A 64 -3.30 -15.95 -0.63
C PRO A 64 -2.15 -16.31 0.32
N GLU A 65 -2.16 -17.54 0.85
CA GLU A 65 -1.23 -18.01 1.89
C GLU A 65 0.25 -17.83 1.53
N ASN A 66 0.62 -18.03 0.26
CA ASN A 66 1.99 -17.85 -0.21
C ASN A 66 2.48 -16.40 -0.12
N LEU A 67 1.58 -15.42 -0.07
CA LEU A 67 1.91 -14.00 0.09
C LEU A 67 1.79 -13.53 1.55
N LYS A 68 1.01 -14.21 2.38
CA LYS A 68 0.92 -13.91 3.83
C LYS A 68 2.24 -14.13 4.57
N THR A 69 3.10 -15.01 4.05
CA THR A 69 4.43 -15.28 4.60
C THR A 69 5.46 -14.21 4.23
N LEU A 70 5.15 -13.32 3.28
CA LEU A 70 6.01 -12.20 2.93
C LEU A 70 6.01 -11.16 4.07
N LYS A 71 7.18 -10.58 4.32
CA LYS A 71 7.28 -9.45 5.27
C LYS A 71 6.95 -8.16 4.52
N LEU A 72 5.67 -7.84 4.50
CA LEU A 72 5.14 -6.64 3.86
C LEU A 72 5.17 -5.46 4.83
N SER A 73 6.21 -4.63 4.75
CA SER A 73 6.26 -3.34 5.45
C SER A 73 5.33 -2.33 4.78
N LYS A 74 5.07 -1.20 5.46
CA LYS A 74 4.32 -0.10 4.85
C LYS A 74 5.06 0.49 3.65
N GLU A 75 6.39 0.50 3.69
CA GLU A 75 7.25 0.94 2.60
C GLU A 75 7.13 -0.01 1.39
N VAL A 76 7.17 -1.34 1.61
CA VAL A 76 6.94 -2.35 0.56
C VAL A 76 5.56 -2.20 -0.09
N LEU A 77 4.52 -1.99 0.72
CA LEU A 77 3.17 -1.74 0.20
C LEU A 77 3.14 -0.44 -0.62
N ALA A 78 3.62 0.67 -0.06
CA ALA A 78 3.62 1.96 -0.73
C ALA A 78 4.36 1.94 -2.08
N MET A 79 5.55 1.33 -2.12
CA MET A 79 6.32 1.12 -3.35
C MET A 79 5.55 0.29 -4.37
N THR A 80 4.94 -0.81 -3.94
CA THR A 80 4.17 -1.68 -4.83
C THR A 80 2.98 -0.95 -5.45
N PHE A 81 2.25 -0.19 -4.66
CA PHE A 81 1.05 0.53 -5.09
C PHE A 81 1.37 1.76 -5.95
N ALA A 82 2.44 2.49 -5.62
CA ALA A 82 2.96 3.56 -6.46
C ALA A 82 3.40 3.05 -7.84
N LYS A 83 4.07 1.89 -7.89
CA LYS A 83 4.44 1.23 -9.13
C LYS A 83 3.22 0.78 -9.93
N LEU A 84 2.22 0.16 -9.29
CA LEU A 84 0.96 -0.24 -9.94
C LEU A 84 0.25 0.97 -10.55
N ALA A 85 0.12 2.06 -9.80
CA ALA A 85 -0.53 3.28 -10.28
C ALA A 85 0.17 3.86 -11.52
N ARG A 86 1.51 3.87 -11.51
CA ARG A 86 2.33 4.32 -12.64
C ARG A 86 2.16 3.44 -13.87
N GLU A 87 2.29 2.12 -13.73
CA GLU A 87 2.19 1.19 -14.87
C GLU A 87 0.78 1.12 -15.47
N ARG A 88 -0.25 1.30 -14.62
CA ARG A 88 -1.65 1.29 -15.05
C ARG A 88 -2.17 2.66 -15.47
N LYS A 89 -1.34 3.72 -15.39
CA LYS A 89 -1.71 5.11 -15.72
C LYS A 89 -2.99 5.55 -14.99
N ILE A 90 -3.13 5.15 -13.74
CA ILE A 90 -4.27 5.54 -12.91
C ILE A 90 -4.18 7.05 -12.68
N ILE A 91 -5.34 7.71 -12.64
CA ILE A 91 -5.44 9.15 -12.38
C ILE A 91 -6.29 9.32 -11.12
N ASN A 92 -5.78 10.10 -10.17
CA ASN A 92 -6.58 10.54 -9.04
C ASN A 92 -7.38 11.78 -9.45
N PHE A 93 -8.70 11.61 -9.63
CA PHE A 93 -9.61 12.72 -9.96
C PHE A 93 -10.07 13.50 -8.72
N ASN A 94 -9.75 13.02 -7.51
CA ASN A 94 -10.14 13.66 -6.27
C ASN A 94 -9.10 14.75 -5.93
N THR A 95 -9.30 15.93 -6.53
CA THR A 95 -8.56 17.16 -6.23
C THR A 95 -9.40 18.06 -5.34
N ASN A 96 -9.58 17.71 -4.08
CA ASN A 96 -10.07 18.66 -3.07
C ASN A 96 -8.86 19.43 -2.50
N LYS A 97 -8.49 20.46 -3.26
CA LYS A 97 -7.30 21.33 -3.22
C LYS A 97 -6.87 21.94 -1.87
N SER A 98 -7.54 21.73 -0.74
CA SER A 98 -7.30 22.54 0.46
C SER A 98 -6.29 21.95 1.45
N ILE A 99 -6.08 20.64 1.50
CA ILE A 99 -5.11 19.98 2.41
C ILE A 99 -4.16 19.01 1.64
N GLU A 100 -4.47 18.74 0.37
CA GLU A 100 -3.85 17.72 -0.50
C GLU A 100 -2.52 18.14 -1.17
N LEU A 101 -2.04 19.37 -1.00
CA LEU A 101 -1.01 19.94 -1.88
C LEU A 101 0.38 19.27 -1.82
N MET A 102 0.70 18.49 -0.78
CA MET A 102 2.07 18.00 -0.57
C MET A 102 2.33 16.58 -1.10
N PHE A 103 1.28 15.78 -1.33
CA PHE A 103 1.41 14.39 -1.78
C PHE A 103 0.28 14.03 -2.75
N ASN A 104 0.19 14.72 -3.88
CA ASN A 104 -0.82 14.44 -4.92
C ASN A 104 -0.35 13.46 -6.00
N ASP A 105 0.96 13.21 -6.07
CA ASP A 105 1.48 12.24 -7.03
C ASP A 105 1.24 10.81 -6.52
N ILE A 106 0.27 10.13 -7.11
CA ILE A 106 -0.02 8.73 -6.79
C ILE A 106 1.12 7.78 -7.18
N SER A 107 2.06 8.24 -8.00
CA SER A 107 3.28 7.51 -8.38
C SER A 107 4.40 7.65 -7.34
N ASP A 108 4.21 8.48 -6.31
CA ASP A 108 5.07 8.60 -5.14
C ASP A 108 4.61 7.65 -4.03
N GLU A 109 5.54 6.92 -3.44
CA GLU A 109 5.28 6.01 -2.32
C GLU A 109 4.79 6.78 -1.08
N LYS A 110 5.29 8.01 -0.87
CA LYS A 110 4.88 8.85 0.25
C LYS A 110 3.40 9.17 0.21
N HIS A 111 2.81 9.30 -0.98
CA HIS A 111 1.37 9.52 -1.15
C HIS A 111 0.55 8.45 -0.43
N TRP A 112 0.84 7.16 -0.68
CA TRP A 112 0.08 6.06 -0.11
C TRP A 112 0.14 6.02 1.42
N ILE A 113 1.33 6.24 1.98
CA ILE A 113 1.53 6.26 3.43
C ILE A 113 0.79 7.45 4.07
N GLU A 114 0.88 8.64 3.49
CA GLU A 114 0.24 9.84 4.04
C GLU A 114 -1.28 9.79 3.90
N GLN A 115 -1.82 9.31 2.78
CA GLN A 115 -3.26 9.14 2.61
C GLN A 115 -3.86 8.15 3.61
N ILE A 116 -3.16 7.04 3.89
CA ILE A 116 -3.56 6.09 4.94
C ILE A 116 -3.57 6.79 6.31
N LYS A 117 -2.52 7.54 6.66
CA LYS A 117 -2.46 8.29 7.92
C LYS A 117 -3.62 9.27 8.06
N VAL A 118 -3.93 10.04 7.01
CA VAL A 118 -5.05 10.99 6.99
C VAL A 118 -6.38 10.26 7.26
N HIS A 119 -6.61 9.12 6.61
CA HIS A 119 -7.84 8.33 6.84
C HIS A 119 -7.91 7.77 8.26
N MET A 120 -6.79 7.26 8.80
CA MET A 120 -6.72 6.78 10.18
C MET A 120 -7.02 7.89 11.20
N ILE A 121 -6.46 9.10 11.01
CA ILE A 121 -6.73 10.28 11.86
C ILE A 121 -8.22 10.66 11.78
N ALA A 122 -8.82 10.55 10.60
CA ALA A 122 -10.24 10.81 10.38
C ALA A 122 -11.16 9.64 10.84
N ASN A 123 -10.62 8.59 11.47
CA ASN A 123 -11.34 7.37 11.85
C ASN A 123 -12.11 6.72 10.68
N LYS A 124 -11.56 6.84 9.47
CA LYS A 124 -12.03 6.14 8.27
C LYS A 124 -11.23 4.87 8.09
N TRP A 125 -11.91 3.74 7.96
CA TRP A 125 -11.30 2.42 7.82
C TRP A 125 -11.55 1.85 6.42
N PRO A 126 -10.66 0.97 5.90
CA PRO A 126 -10.86 0.38 4.60
C PRO A 126 -12.05 -0.59 4.61
N ASN A 127 -12.75 -0.68 3.49
CA ASN A 127 -13.72 -1.73 3.24
C ASN A 127 -12.97 -3.02 2.87
N LYS A 128 -12.68 -3.85 3.88
CA LYS A 128 -11.98 -5.14 3.73
C LYS A 128 -12.69 -6.07 2.75
N GLU A 129 -14.01 -6.06 2.73
CA GLU A 129 -14.81 -6.93 1.87
C GLU A 129 -14.71 -6.50 0.41
N SER A 130 -14.80 -5.20 0.11
CA SER A 130 -14.56 -4.69 -1.24
C SER A 130 -13.15 -5.02 -1.73
N ALA A 131 -12.15 -4.92 -0.86
CA ALA A 131 -10.77 -5.27 -1.20
C ALA A 131 -10.62 -6.78 -1.50
N ARG A 132 -11.28 -7.65 -0.73
CA ARG A 132 -11.31 -9.09 -0.96
C ARG A 132 -11.96 -9.42 -2.31
N ILE A 133 -13.14 -8.86 -2.57
CA ILE A 133 -13.88 -9.06 -3.82
C ILE A 133 -13.05 -8.61 -5.03
N LEU A 134 -12.31 -7.50 -4.91
CA LEU A 134 -11.44 -7.01 -5.97
C LEU A 134 -10.34 -8.03 -6.35
N LEU A 135 -9.81 -8.79 -5.38
CA LEU A 135 -8.80 -9.82 -5.62
C LEU A 135 -9.39 -11.15 -6.14
N GLU A 136 -10.70 -11.38 -5.96
CA GLU A 136 -11.40 -12.60 -6.37
C GLU A 136 -12.02 -12.51 -7.77
N ARG A 137 -12.29 -11.28 -8.26
CA ARG A 137 -12.97 -11.03 -9.54
C ARG A 137 -12.08 -11.20 -10.79
N SER A 138 -10.83 -11.58 -10.61
CA SER A 138 -9.78 -11.60 -11.64
C SER A 138 -9.09 -12.95 -11.81
#